data_AF-A0A2H0PA89-F1
#
_entry.id   AF-A0A2H0PA89-F1
#
_cell.length_a   1.000
_cell.length_b   1.000
_cell.length_c   1.000
_cell.angle_alpha   90.00
_cell.angle_beta   90.00
_cell.angle_gamma   90.00
#
_symmetry.space_group_name_H-M   'P 1'
#
loop_
_entity.id
_entity.type
_entity.pdbx_description
1 polymer ?
#
loop_
_entity_poly.entity_id
_entity_poly.type
_entity_poly.pdbx_seq_one_letter_code
_entity_poly.pdbx_strand_id
1 'polypeptide(L)'
;MRQTQKLSLAASQRLTVMGRMRMADWIEMPERDFAREIAKLEKDPLFQKLYFGNGRIPGAFRRQRWPGGRLSGSFYEIDERTAAGSGERVGVEEFAQTRGPALAAIKRMGQKDFERYFLHGEDSLTLEEIGRRTNLSAEEVRSIHELVVELGARAEFETTTEAPTASPGRQAACLAQISLTGGVPSFEFYAPYWARGLYQVRHDLLDRWKDGGLSPVERKHLPGLLKRLETFNLRQSTLYRLLEMVARLQVDFLKSELAVDVRPISLRQLAKRLDLAPSTVSRAFARRSVQLPSLREMPLIAFVPGRRCVLRELLG
;
A
#
# COMPACT_ATOMS: atom_id res chain seq x y z
N MET A 1 -27.47 17.78 -36.79
CA MET A 1 -26.34 16.83 -36.65
C MET A 1 -25.05 17.41 -36.04
N ARG A 2 -24.68 18.69 -36.23
CA ARG A 2 -23.45 19.27 -35.63
C ARG A 2 -23.51 19.63 -34.12
N GLN A 3 -24.70 19.82 -33.54
CA GLN A 3 -24.85 20.14 -32.10
C GLN A 3 -24.70 18.91 -31.19
N THR A 4 -25.17 17.73 -31.63
CA THR A 4 -25.13 16.48 -30.86
C THR A 4 -23.71 15.93 -30.70
N GLN A 5 -22.82 16.15 -31.68
CA GLN A 5 -21.38 15.82 -31.60
C GLN A 5 -20.58 16.75 -30.67
N LYS A 6 -20.97 18.02 -30.52
CA LYS A 6 -20.29 18.95 -29.60
C LYS A 6 -20.62 18.66 -28.13
N LEU A 7 -21.85 18.22 -27.84
CA LEU A 7 -22.28 17.82 -26.49
C LEU A 7 -21.59 16.52 -26.02
N SER A 8 -21.35 15.55 -26.91
CA SER A 8 -20.67 14.30 -26.56
C SER A 8 -19.17 14.49 -26.27
N LEU A 9 -18.49 15.37 -27.02
CA LEU A 9 -17.08 15.69 -26.79
C LEU A 9 -16.88 16.45 -25.47
N ALA A 10 -17.76 17.40 -25.16
CA ALA A 10 -17.73 18.15 -23.90
C ALA A 10 -18.05 17.27 -22.68
N ALA A 11 -18.98 16.31 -22.81
CA ALA A 11 -19.28 15.34 -21.76
C ALA A 11 -18.12 14.35 -21.54
N SER A 12 -17.48 13.87 -22.61
CA SER A 12 -16.30 13.00 -22.54
C SER A 12 -15.10 13.71 -21.91
N GLN A 13 -14.82 14.95 -22.30
CA GLN A 13 -13.77 15.78 -21.69
C GLN A 13 -14.06 16.07 -20.21
N ARG A 14 -15.31 16.35 -19.82
CA ARG A 14 -15.70 16.50 -18.41
C ARG A 14 -15.54 15.21 -17.61
N LEU A 15 -15.87 14.05 -18.18
CA LEU A 15 -15.65 12.73 -17.54
C LEU A 15 -14.15 12.43 -17.35
N THR A 16 -13.31 12.77 -18.34
CA THR A 16 -11.84 12.65 -18.22
C THR A 16 -11.28 13.60 -17.17
N VAL A 17 -11.77 14.85 -17.11
CA VAL A 17 -11.36 15.84 -16.11
C VAL A 17 -11.84 15.44 -14.71
N MET A 18 -13.09 15.00 -14.54
CA MET A 18 -13.60 14.49 -13.26
C MET A 18 -12.87 13.22 -12.81
N GLY A 19 -12.51 12.33 -13.74
CA GLY A 19 -11.65 11.17 -13.45
C GLY A 19 -10.26 11.58 -12.98
N ARG A 20 -9.66 12.61 -13.60
CA ARG A 20 -8.36 13.19 -13.21
C ARG A 20 -8.41 13.95 -11.87
N MET A 21 -9.50 14.64 -11.57
CA MET A 21 -9.71 15.33 -10.30
C MET A 21 -9.85 14.33 -9.16
N ARG A 22 -10.68 13.29 -9.34
CA ARG A 22 -10.78 12.18 -8.37
C ARG A 22 -9.43 11.49 -8.17
N MET A 23 -8.66 11.25 -9.23
CA MET A 23 -7.32 10.69 -9.11
C MET A 23 -6.39 11.55 -8.27
N ALA A 24 -6.40 12.86 -8.51
CA ALA A 24 -5.59 13.80 -7.76
C ALA A 24 -5.87 13.71 -6.26
N ASP A 25 -7.15 13.67 -5.89
CA ASP A 25 -7.58 13.52 -4.50
C ASP A 25 -7.09 12.19 -3.92
N TRP A 26 -7.19 11.10 -4.69
CA TRP A 26 -6.67 9.79 -4.30
C TRP A 26 -5.16 9.70 -4.25
N ILE A 27 -4.39 10.54 -4.93
CA ILE A 27 -2.92 10.56 -4.82
C ILE A 27 -2.48 11.41 -3.63
N GLU A 28 -3.20 12.50 -3.36
CA GLU A 28 -2.89 13.45 -2.29
C GLU A 28 -3.37 13.00 -0.92
N MET A 29 -4.40 12.13 -0.86
CA MET A 29 -4.96 11.62 0.39
C MET A 29 -3.85 11.08 1.32
N PRO A 30 -3.83 11.47 2.62
CA PRO A 30 -2.85 10.95 3.57
C PRO A 30 -2.87 9.42 3.67
N GLU A 31 -1.72 8.81 3.96
CA GLU A 31 -1.63 7.34 4.08
C GLU A 31 -2.58 6.79 5.14
N ARG A 32 -2.78 7.49 6.26
CA ARG A 32 -3.75 7.13 7.30
C ARG A 32 -5.20 7.04 6.78
N ASP A 33 -5.61 7.99 5.95
CA ASP A 33 -6.98 7.99 5.42
C ASP A 33 -7.13 6.94 4.31
N PHE A 34 -6.08 6.75 3.51
CA PHE A 34 -6.06 5.69 2.51
C PHE A 34 -6.14 4.29 3.14
N ALA A 35 -5.39 4.08 4.22
CA ALA A 35 -5.44 2.88 5.05
C ALA A 35 -6.85 2.58 5.59
N ARG A 36 -7.56 3.60 6.07
CA ARG A 36 -8.97 3.47 6.51
C ARG A 36 -9.90 3.07 5.36
N GLU A 37 -9.71 3.65 4.17
CA GLU A 37 -10.50 3.29 2.99
C GLU A 37 -10.26 1.84 2.54
N ILE A 38 -9.01 1.36 2.62
CA ILE A 38 -8.68 -0.05 2.42
C ILE A 38 -9.37 -0.92 3.47
N ALA A 39 -9.29 -0.57 4.76
CA ALA A 39 -9.92 -1.36 5.80
C ALA A 39 -11.45 -1.46 5.62
N LYS A 40 -12.11 -0.35 5.23
CA LYS A 40 -13.55 -0.36 4.88
C LYS A 40 -13.86 -1.28 3.71
N LEU A 41 -12.98 -1.37 2.71
CA LEU A 41 -13.14 -2.28 1.59
C LEU A 41 -12.95 -3.74 2.05
N GLU A 42 -11.93 -4.04 2.83
CA GLU A 42 -11.62 -5.42 3.24
C GLU A 42 -12.56 -5.97 4.32
N LYS A 43 -13.23 -5.09 5.05
CA LYS A 43 -14.35 -5.42 5.96
C LYS A 43 -15.70 -5.55 5.24
N ASP A 44 -15.79 -5.23 3.96
CA ASP A 44 -17.02 -5.38 3.19
C ASP A 44 -17.38 -6.88 3.04
N PRO A 45 -18.60 -7.31 3.40
CA PRO A 45 -18.98 -8.72 3.32
C PRO A 45 -18.88 -9.30 1.91
N LEU A 46 -19.23 -8.52 0.87
CA LEU A 46 -19.11 -8.96 -0.51
C LEU A 46 -17.64 -9.08 -0.90
N PHE A 47 -16.78 -8.16 -0.44
CA PHE A 47 -15.34 -8.29 -0.64
C PHE A 47 -14.80 -9.57 -0.02
N GLN A 48 -15.08 -9.83 1.25
CA GLN A 48 -14.60 -11.03 1.95
C GLN A 48 -15.06 -12.31 1.24
N LYS A 49 -16.34 -12.35 0.84
CA LYS A 49 -16.91 -13.45 0.08
C LYS A 49 -16.19 -13.67 -1.26
N LEU A 50 -15.88 -12.59 -1.98
CA LEU A 50 -15.15 -12.66 -3.25
C LEU A 50 -13.65 -12.86 -3.06
N TYR A 51 -13.08 -12.61 -1.88
CA TYR A 51 -11.66 -12.82 -1.60
C TYR A 51 -11.38 -14.26 -1.14
N PHE A 52 -12.16 -14.76 -0.18
CA PHE A 52 -11.99 -16.10 0.39
C PHE A 52 -12.79 -17.18 -0.34
N GLY A 53 -13.86 -16.81 -1.03
CA GLY A 53 -14.81 -17.74 -1.61
C GLY A 53 -15.90 -18.19 -0.63
N ASN A 54 -16.71 -19.18 -1.02
CA ASN A 54 -17.78 -19.75 -0.19
C ASN A 54 -17.74 -21.29 -0.11
N GLY A 55 -16.56 -21.89 -0.28
CA GLY A 55 -16.37 -23.34 -0.32
C GLY A 55 -16.83 -24.02 -1.62
N ARG A 56 -17.79 -23.45 -2.36
CA ARG A 56 -18.21 -23.95 -3.69
C ARG A 56 -17.52 -23.24 -4.85
N ILE A 57 -17.39 -21.93 -4.74
CA ILE A 57 -16.74 -21.08 -5.73
C ILE A 57 -15.50 -20.47 -5.06
N PRO A 58 -14.30 -20.65 -5.64
CA PRO A 58 -13.10 -19.97 -5.15
C PRO A 58 -13.26 -18.45 -5.22
N GLY A 59 -12.48 -17.72 -4.42
CA GLY A 59 -12.51 -16.25 -4.43
C GLY A 59 -12.21 -15.68 -5.83
N ALA A 60 -12.97 -14.69 -6.29
CA ALA A 60 -12.66 -13.95 -7.51
C ALA A 60 -11.52 -12.92 -7.33
N PHE A 61 -11.21 -12.51 -6.10
CA PHE A 61 -10.18 -11.53 -5.78
C PHE A 61 -8.96 -12.21 -5.18
N ARG A 62 -7.78 -11.69 -5.50
CA ARG A 62 -6.52 -12.06 -4.86
C ARG A 62 -5.58 -10.86 -4.76
N ARG A 63 -4.49 -11.03 -4.03
CA ARG A 63 -3.39 -10.05 -4.01
C ARG A 63 -2.32 -10.43 -5.02
N GLN A 64 -1.71 -9.41 -5.63
CA GLN A 64 -0.57 -9.53 -6.52
C GLN A 64 0.57 -8.70 -5.96
N ARG A 65 1.64 -9.38 -5.54
CA ARG A 65 2.81 -8.76 -4.92
C ARG A 65 3.53 -7.81 -5.86
N TRP A 66 4.16 -6.81 -5.27
CA TRP A 66 5.19 -6.04 -5.95
C TRP A 66 6.44 -6.90 -6.18
N PRO A 67 7.11 -6.77 -7.34
CA PRO A 67 8.45 -7.33 -7.53
C PRO A 67 9.40 -6.77 -6.46
N GLY A 68 10.00 -7.62 -5.62
CA GLY A 68 10.93 -7.18 -4.58
C GLY A 68 10.32 -6.34 -3.45
N GLY A 69 8.98 -6.33 -3.30
CA GLY A 69 8.30 -5.74 -2.15
C GLY A 69 8.11 -6.75 -1.03
N ARG A 70 8.42 -6.33 0.20
CA ARG A 70 8.27 -7.12 1.43
C ARG A 70 7.67 -6.27 2.54
N LEU A 71 7.19 -6.93 3.59
CA LEU A 71 6.80 -6.26 4.83
C LEU A 71 8.06 -6.06 5.69
N SER A 72 8.20 -4.88 6.29
CA SER A 72 9.32 -4.56 7.17
C SER A 72 9.38 -5.50 8.38
N GLY A 73 10.59 -5.88 8.78
CA GLY A 73 10.86 -6.63 10.00
C GLY A 73 10.27 -5.95 11.25
N SER A 74 10.24 -4.62 11.27
CA SER A 74 9.67 -3.83 12.36
C SER A 74 8.20 -4.14 12.62
N PHE A 75 7.45 -4.61 11.61
CA PHE A 75 6.08 -5.07 11.80
C PHE A 75 6.00 -6.20 12.84
N TYR A 76 6.98 -7.10 12.83
CA TYR A 76 7.06 -8.22 13.76
C TYR A 76 7.68 -7.81 15.11
N GLU A 77 8.48 -6.73 15.14
CA GLU A 77 9.19 -6.26 16.35
C GLU A 77 8.38 -5.27 17.21
N ILE A 78 7.54 -4.42 16.60
CA ILE A 78 6.66 -3.48 17.33
C ILE A 78 5.85 -4.26 18.37
N ASP A 79 5.46 -5.49 18.06
CA ASP A 79 4.73 -6.39 18.95
C ASP A 79 5.51 -6.84 20.20
N GLU A 80 6.84 -6.96 20.17
CA GLU A 80 7.63 -7.37 21.35
C GLU A 80 7.90 -6.21 22.31
N ARG A 81 8.16 -5.01 21.77
CA ARG A 81 8.42 -3.81 22.57
C ARG A 81 7.16 -3.20 23.17
N THR A 82 6.03 -3.29 22.48
CA THR A 82 4.74 -2.78 22.99
C THR A 82 4.15 -3.70 24.06
N ALA A 83 4.45 -5.00 23.99
CA ALA A 83 4.12 -5.96 25.06
C ALA A 83 4.98 -5.79 26.33
N ALA A 84 6.20 -5.25 26.22
CA ALA A 84 7.16 -5.20 27.33
C ALA A 84 7.53 -3.78 27.84
N GLY A 85 7.18 -2.70 27.14
CA GLY A 85 7.95 -1.44 27.27
C GLY A 85 7.23 -0.11 27.52
N SER A 86 5.91 0.03 27.41
CA SER A 86 5.29 1.38 27.51
C SER A 86 4.30 1.51 28.67
N GLY A 87 4.70 2.29 29.68
CA GLY A 87 3.91 2.67 30.86
C GLY A 87 2.69 3.57 30.60
N GLU A 88 2.09 3.54 29.41
CA GLU A 88 0.77 4.12 29.17
C GLU A 88 -0.32 3.06 29.44
N ARG A 89 -0.80 3.06 30.68
CA ARG A 89 -1.74 2.08 31.26
C ARG A 89 -3.14 2.02 30.61
N VAL A 90 -3.39 2.72 29.51
CA VAL A 90 -4.72 2.73 28.86
C VAL A 90 -4.73 1.97 27.52
N GLY A 91 -3.57 1.64 26.94
CA GLY A 91 -3.49 0.91 25.64
C GLY A 91 -3.03 -0.55 25.72
N VAL A 92 -2.37 -0.95 26.80
CA VAL A 92 -1.69 -2.26 26.88
C VAL A 92 -2.67 -3.42 27.12
N GLU A 93 -3.72 -3.21 27.91
CA GLU A 93 -4.74 -4.25 28.19
C GLU A 93 -5.67 -4.49 27.00
N GLU A 94 -6.12 -3.44 26.30
CA GLU A 94 -6.93 -3.57 25.08
C GLU A 94 -6.11 -4.19 23.94
N PHE A 95 -4.81 -3.88 23.84
CA PHE A 95 -3.90 -4.48 22.86
C PHE A 95 -3.64 -5.97 23.14
N ALA A 96 -3.33 -6.33 24.39
CA ALA A 96 -3.05 -7.71 24.78
C ALA A 96 -4.30 -8.62 24.70
N GLN A 97 -5.47 -8.12 25.10
CA GLN A 97 -6.71 -8.90 25.09
C GLN A 97 -7.26 -9.12 23.67
N THR A 98 -7.12 -8.15 22.77
CA THR A 98 -7.71 -8.23 21.43
C THR A 98 -6.77 -8.85 20.39
N ARG A 99 -5.44 -8.71 20.55
CA ARG A 99 -4.44 -9.11 19.53
C ARG A 99 -3.55 -10.27 19.93
N GLY A 100 -3.45 -10.57 21.23
CA GLY A 100 -2.61 -11.65 21.75
C GLY A 100 -2.86 -13.03 21.09
N PRO A 101 -4.12 -13.46 20.91
CA PRO A 101 -4.42 -14.74 20.25
C PRO A 101 -3.96 -14.80 18.79
N ALA A 102 -4.17 -13.72 18.01
CA ALA A 102 -3.73 -13.63 16.62
C ALA A 102 -2.20 -13.69 16.50
N LEU A 103 -1.48 -12.96 17.36
CA LEU A 103 -0.02 -12.96 17.36
C LEU A 103 0.57 -14.31 17.75
N ALA A 104 -0.01 -14.99 18.74
CA ALA A 104 0.38 -16.35 19.11
C ALA A 104 0.16 -17.33 17.95
N ALA A 105 -0.94 -17.18 17.21
CA ALA A 105 -1.21 -17.97 16.01
C ALA A 105 -0.21 -17.68 14.87
N ILE A 106 0.16 -16.40 14.64
CA ILE A 106 1.22 -16.02 13.69
C ILE A 106 2.57 -16.64 14.06
N LYS A 107 2.94 -16.60 15.35
CA LYS A 107 4.20 -17.21 15.84
C LYS A 107 4.20 -18.73 15.62
N ARG A 108 3.08 -19.41 15.90
CA ARG A 108 2.93 -20.86 15.72
C ARG A 108 2.93 -21.29 14.25
N MET A 109 2.30 -20.54 13.36
CA MET A 109 2.31 -20.85 11.93
C MET A 109 3.66 -20.50 11.26
N GLY A 110 4.40 -19.55 11.83
CA GLY A 110 5.66 -19.07 11.29
C GLY A 110 5.51 -18.00 10.20
N GLN A 111 6.54 -17.16 10.08
CA GLN A 111 6.53 -15.99 9.20
C GLN A 111 6.25 -16.34 7.73
N LYS A 112 6.87 -17.40 7.20
CA LYS A 112 6.74 -17.80 5.80
C LYS A 112 5.28 -18.10 5.42
N ASP A 113 4.57 -18.83 6.27
CA ASP A 113 3.18 -19.19 6.01
C ASP A 113 2.25 -17.99 6.28
N PHE A 114 2.56 -17.15 7.26
CA PHE A 114 1.85 -15.88 7.46
C PHE A 114 1.93 -14.99 6.20
N GLU A 115 3.14 -14.76 5.68
CA GLU A 115 3.34 -13.95 4.47
C GLU A 115 2.58 -14.56 3.29
N ARG A 116 2.72 -15.88 3.07
CA ARG A 116 2.07 -16.58 1.97
C ARG A 116 0.54 -16.46 2.01
N TYR A 117 -0.09 -16.74 3.16
CA TYR A 117 -1.54 -16.86 3.26
C TYR A 117 -2.24 -15.53 3.57
N PHE A 118 -1.65 -14.67 4.40
CA PHE A 118 -2.31 -13.45 4.88
C PHE A 118 -1.82 -12.18 4.22
N LEU A 119 -0.56 -12.13 3.78
CA LEU A 119 -0.08 -10.98 3.00
C LEU A 119 -0.28 -11.16 1.50
N HIS A 120 0.09 -12.32 0.95
CA HIS A 120 0.21 -12.46 -0.50
C HIS A 120 -0.99 -13.16 -1.13
N GLY A 121 -1.71 -14.01 -0.40
CA GLY A 121 -2.94 -14.65 -0.87
C GLY A 121 -2.75 -15.43 -2.18
N GLU A 122 -1.54 -15.97 -2.41
CA GLU A 122 -1.11 -16.52 -3.71
C GLU A 122 -1.98 -17.70 -4.17
N ASP A 123 -2.45 -18.50 -3.21
CA ASP A 123 -3.15 -19.76 -3.45
C ASP A 123 -4.68 -19.64 -3.50
N SER A 124 -5.24 -18.45 -3.21
CA SER A 124 -6.69 -18.20 -3.21
C SER A 124 -7.52 -19.26 -2.47
N LEU A 125 -7.01 -19.64 -1.29
CA LEU A 125 -7.60 -20.65 -0.43
C LEU A 125 -8.72 -20.04 0.41
N THR A 126 -9.70 -20.88 0.78
CA THR A 126 -10.70 -20.48 1.77
C THR A 126 -10.08 -20.43 3.17
N LEU A 127 -10.72 -19.73 4.11
CA LEU A 127 -10.25 -19.64 5.49
C LEU A 127 -10.12 -21.03 6.15
N GLU A 128 -11.03 -21.95 5.82
CA GLU A 128 -11.01 -23.32 6.34
C GLU A 128 -9.83 -24.13 5.79
N GLU A 129 -9.47 -23.90 4.53
CA GLU A 129 -8.33 -24.57 3.90
C GLU A 129 -7.00 -24.02 4.41
N ILE A 130 -6.92 -22.71 4.68
CA ILE A 130 -5.77 -22.11 5.39
C ILE A 130 -5.63 -22.76 6.76
N GLY A 131 -6.70 -22.80 7.56
CA GLY A 131 -6.70 -23.40 8.90
C GLY A 131 -6.22 -24.85 8.90
N ARG A 132 -6.66 -25.66 7.92
CA ARG A 132 -6.18 -27.04 7.74
C ARG A 132 -4.69 -27.13 7.45
N ARG A 133 -4.15 -26.24 6.60
CA ARG A 133 -2.72 -26.26 6.22
C ARG A 133 -1.79 -25.72 7.30
N THR A 134 -2.29 -24.79 8.11
CA THR A 134 -1.50 -24.11 9.15
C THR A 134 -1.75 -24.69 10.54
N ASN A 135 -2.60 -25.72 10.66
CA ASN A 135 -3.05 -26.29 11.92
C ASN A 135 -3.61 -25.22 12.89
N LEU A 136 -4.40 -24.30 12.34
CA LEU A 136 -5.09 -23.22 13.05
C LEU A 136 -6.60 -23.41 12.97
N SER A 137 -7.32 -22.97 14.01
CA SER A 137 -8.78 -22.95 13.98
C SER A 137 -9.30 -21.87 13.01
N ALA A 138 -10.54 -22.02 12.53
CA ALA A 138 -11.15 -21.01 11.66
C ALA A 138 -11.31 -19.64 12.34
N GLU A 139 -11.37 -19.60 13.68
CA GLU A 139 -11.39 -18.37 14.47
C GLU A 139 -10.02 -17.73 14.53
N GLU A 140 -8.96 -18.53 14.71
CA GLU A 140 -7.58 -18.04 14.69
C GLU A 140 -7.23 -17.44 13.33
N VAL A 141 -7.59 -18.12 12.23
CA VAL A 141 -7.37 -17.60 10.87
C VAL A 141 -8.13 -16.28 10.67
N ARG A 142 -9.38 -16.17 11.13
CA ARG A 142 -10.14 -14.91 11.07
C ARG A 142 -9.47 -13.80 11.88
N SER A 143 -9.03 -14.11 13.09
CA SER A 143 -8.37 -13.16 13.99
C SER A 143 -7.06 -12.63 13.39
N ILE A 144 -6.25 -13.48 12.74
CA ILE A 144 -5.06 -13.04 12.01
C ILE A 144 -5.44 -12.10 10.86
N HIS A 145 -6.45 -12.44 10.07
CA HIS A 145 -6.89 -11.58 8.97
C HIS A 145 -7.37 -10.21 9.47
N GLU A 146 -8.18 -10.18 10.52
CA GLU A 146 -8.64 -8.95 11.16
C GLU A 146 -7.48 -8.11 11.67
N LEU A 147 -6.49 -8.74 12.31
CA LEU A 147 -5.28 -8.06 12.77
C LEU A 147 -4.53 -7.38 11.61
N VAL A 148 -4.35 -8.06 10.47
CA VAL A 148 -3.68 -7.48 9.29
C VAL A 148 -4.44 -6.28 8.75
N VAL A 149 -5.77 -6.36 8.70
CA VAL A 149 -6.64 -5.25 8.27
C VAL A 149 -6.53 -4.07 9.24
N GLU A 150 -6.54 -4.34 10.55
CA GLU A 150 -6.48 -3.31 11.58
C GLU A 150 -5.13 -2.63 11.71
N LEU A 151 -4.04 -3.39 11.71
CA LEU A 151 -2.69 -2.85 11.69
C LEU A 151 -2.46 -2.04 10.41
N GLY A 152 -2.98 -2.51 9.27
CA GLY A 152 -3.01 -1.74 8.05
C GLY A 152 -3.73 -0.39 8.19
N ALA A 153 -4.78 -0.31 9.03
CA ALA A 153 -5.61 0.87 9.26
C ALA A 153 -5.05 1.84 10.30
N ARG A 154 -4.18 1.38 11.21
CA ARG A 154 -3.59 2.21 12.26
C ARG A 154 -2.32 2.89 11.75
N ALA A 155 -2.16 4.15 12.12
CA ALA A 155 -1.03 5.01 11.73
C ALA A 155 0.27 4.67 12.50
N GLU A 156 0.38 3.47 13.07
CA GLU A 156 1.51 3.01 13.90
C GLU A 156 2.84 2.93 13.12
N PHE A 157 2.84 3.26 11.83
CA PHE A 157 4.02 3.33 10.96
C PHE A 157 4.46 4.77 10.63
N GLU A 158 3.87 5.78 11.27
CA GLU A 158 4.42 7.14 11.26
C GLU A 158 5.66 7.16 12.17
N THR A 159 6.86 7.04 11.58
CA THR A 159 8.10 7.27 12.32
C THR A 159 8.12 8.72 12.83
N THR A 160 8.13 8.89 14.14
CA THR A 160 8.47 10.14 14.81
C THR A 160 9.95 10.41 14.58
N THR A 161 10.31 11.06 13.47
CA THR A 161 11.57 11.80 13.46
C THR A 161 11.33 13.14 14.15
N GLU A 162 11.85 13.29 15.37
CA GLU A 162 12.08 14.59 15.99
C GLU A 162 13.09 15.39 15.15
N ALA A 163 12.61 16.01 14.06
CA ALA A 163 13.30 17.15 13.48
C ALA A 163 12.81 18.42 14.20
N PRO A 164 13.66 19.23 14.85
CA PRO A 164 13.23 20.35 15.71
C PRO A 164 12.53 21.53 15.00
N THR A 165 12.19 21.39 13.71
CA THR A 165 11.71 22.51 12.87
C THR A 165 10.45 22.21 12.07
N ALA A 166 9.86 21.01 12.17
CA ALA A 166 8.60 20.73 11.49
C ALA A 166 7.42 21.24 12.34
N SER A 167 6.70 22.24 11.84
CA SER A 167 5.46 22.71 12.45
C SER A 167 4.50 21.53 12.72
N PRO A 168 3.83 21.50 13.88
CA PRO A 168 2.93 20.42 14.26
C PRO A 168 1.74 20.40 13.28
N GLY A 169 1.75 19.47 12.33
CA GLY A 169 0.72 19.37 11.28
C GLY A 169 1.19 18.87 9.90
N ARG A 170 2.48 18.60 9.69
CA ARG A 170 3.02 18.05 8.42
C ARG A 170 3.99 16.87 8.65
N GLN A 171 3.56 15.86 9.41
CA GLN A 171 4.32 14.61 9.46
C GLN A 171 4.21 13.91 8.10
N ALA A 172 5.36 13.55 7.52
CA ALA A 172 5.43 12.76 6.30
C ALA A 172 5.25 11.29 6.67
N ALA A 173 4.50 10.54 5.85
CA ALA A 173 4.39 9.10 6.03
C ALA A 173 5.63 8.42 5.43
N CYS A 174 6.40 7.74 6.27
CA CYS A 174 7.48 6.89 5.80
C CYS A 174 6.89 5.61 5.19
N LEU A 175 7.07 5.42 3.89
CA LEU A 175 6.41 4.32 3.17
C LEU A 175 7.14 2.99 3.34
N ALA A 176 8.47 3.04 3.24
CA ALA A 176 9.32 1.88 3.16
C ALA A 176 10.77 2.20 3.50
N GLN A 177 11.51 1.17 3.88
CA GLN A 177 12.96 1.14 3.79
C GLN A 177 13.38 0.66 2.40
N ILE A 178 14.39 1.32 1.83
CA ILE A 178 15.03 0.91 0.58
C ILE A 178 16.25 0.05 0.93
N SER A 179 16.30 -1.13 0.33
CA SER A 179 17.45 -2.04 0.41
C SER A 179 18.00 -2.28 -1.00
N LEU A 180 19.29 -2.58 -1.12
CA LEU A 180 19.92 -2.88 -2.42
C LEU A 180 20.36 -4.36 -2.45
N THR A 181 19.72 -5.15 -3.31
CA THR A 181 20.12 -6.55 -3.54
C THR A 181 20.78 -6.64 -4.91
N GLY A 182 22.09 -6.93 -4.95
CA GLY A 182 22.82 -7.00 -6.22
C GLY A 182 22.79 -5.70 -7.03
N GLY A 183 22.67 -4.55 -6.36
CA GLY A 183 22.52 -3.23 -7.00
C GLY A 183 21.11 -2.93 -7.53
N VAL A 184 20.14 -3.82 -7.31
CA VAL A 184 18.73 -3.58 -7.63
C VAL A 184 18.00 -3.13 -6.36
N PRO A 185 17.28 -1.99 -6.39
CA PRO A 185 16.45 -1.56 -5.27
C PRO A 185 15.31 -2.54 -4.97
N SER A 186 15.13 -2.83 -3.69
CA SER A 186 14.00 -3.55 -3.10
C SER A 186 13.38 -2.73 -1.97
N PHE A 187 12.13 -3.00 -1.64
CA PHE A 187 11.36 -2.17 -0.70
C PHE A 187 10.78 -3.00 0.43
N GLU A 188 11.08 -2.60 1.66
CA GLU A 188 10.50 -3.14 2.89
C GLU A 188 9.48 -2.15 3.40
N PHE A 189 8.21 -2.40 3.11
CA PHE A 189 7.11 -1.50 3.43
C PHE A 189 6.72 -1.62 4.89
N TYR A 190 6.47 -0.49 5.55
CA TYR A 190 6.00 -0.51 6.93
C TYR A 190 4.54 -0.90 7.05
N ALA A 191 3.70 -0.47 6.12
CA ALA A 191 2.28 -0.80 6.15
C ALA A 191 1.96 -2.10 5.39
N PRO A 192 1.18 -3.04 5.97
CA PRO A 192 0.79 -4.28 5.30
C PRO A 192 0.13 -4.07 3.95
N TYR A 193 -0.78 -3.11 3.81
CA TYR A 193 -1.47 -2.89 2.53
C TYR A 193 -0.53 -2.52 1.37
N TRP A 194 0.65 -1.96 1.66
CA TRP A 194 1.70 -1.75 0.67
C TRP A 194 2.41 -3.07 0.31
N ALA A 195 2.84 -3.83 1.32
CA ALA A 195 3.53 -5.11 1.14
C ALA A 195 2.66 -6.17 0.40
N ARG A 196 1.34 -6.11 0.57
CA ARG A 196 0.37 -7.01 -0.09
C ARG A 196 0.18 -6.72 -1.58
N GLY A 197 0.65 -5.57 -2.07
CA GLY A 197 0.55 -5.21 -3.48
C GLY A 197 -0.87 -4.93 -3.97
N LEU A 198 -1.11 -5.22 -5.25
CA LEU A 198 -2.35 -4.88 -5.95
C LEU A 198 -3.45 -5.91 -5.70
N TYR A 199 -4.70 -5.47 -5.80
CA TYR A 199 -5.81 -6.39 -5.96
C TYR A 199 -5.88 -6.87 -7.41
N GLN A 200 -6.01 -8.17 -7.61
CA GLN A 200 -6.25 -8.75 -8.91
C GLN A 200 -7.63 -9.39 -8.95
N VAL A 201 -8.40 -9.05 -9.98
CA VAL A 201 -9.72 -9.63 -10.25
C VAL A 201 -9.55 -10.75 -11.27
N ARG A 202 -9.95 -11.96 -10.89
CA ARG A 202 -10.03 -13.11 -11.78
C ARG A 202 -11.40 -13.13 -12.44
N HIS A 203 -11.45 -12.60 -13.67
CA HIS A 203 -12.71 -12.37 -14.38
C HIS A 203 -13.48 -13.66 -14.68
N ASP A 204 -12.77 -14.73 -14.99
CA ASP A 204 -13.31 -16.09 -15.17
C ASP A 204 -14.08 -16.57 -13.93
N LEU A 205 -13.52 -16.37 -12.73
CA LEU A 205 -14.19 -16.71 -11.49
C LEU A 205 -15.30 -15.72 -11.14
N LEU A 206 -15.08 -14.43 -11.41
CA LEU A 206 -16.08 -13.40 -11.16
C LEU A 206 -17.36 -13.65 -11.97
N ASP A 207 -17.25 -14.17 -13.18
CA ASP A 207 -18.41 -14.53 -14.00
C ASP A 207 -19.18 -15.71 -13.39
N ARG A 208 -18.49 -16.73 -12.88
CA ARG A 208 -19.14 -17.81 -12.09
C ARG A 208 -19.88 -17.27 -10.86
N TRP A 209 -19.34 -16.25 -10.20
CA TRP A 209 -20.02 -15.58 -9.10
C TRP A 209 -21.29 -14.86 -9.57
N LYS A 210 -21.26 -14.18 -10.72
CA LYS A 210 -22.44 -13.53 -11.29
C LYS A 210 -23.54 -14.53 -11.65
N ASP A 211 -23.19 -15.71 -12.15
CA ASP A 211 -24.13 -16.72 -12.64
C ASP A 211 -24.97 -17.39 -11.53
N GLY A 212 -24.55 -17.32 -10.27
CA GLY A 212 -25.34 -17.89 -9.17
C GLY A 212 -24.76 -17.78 -7.77
N GLY A 213 -23.56 -17.22 -7.61
CA GLY A 213 -22.91 -17.04 -6.30
C GLY A 213 -23.33 -15.77 -5.56
N LEU A 214 -24.01 -14.83 -6.25
CA LEU A 214 -24.35 -13.51 -5.72
C LEU A 214 -25.88 -13.30 -5.61
N SER A 215 -26.30 -12.74 -4.48
CA SER A 215 -27.66 -12.24 -4.26
C SER A 215 -27.95 -11.00 -5.12
N PRO A 216 -29.23 -10.62 -5.33
CA PRO A 216 -29.57 -9.41 -6.09
C PRO A 216 -28.95 -8.13 -5.52
N VAL A 217 -28.84 -8.03 -4.19
CA VAL A 217 -28.22 -6.89 -3.50
C VAL A 217 -26.72 -6.86 -3.75
N GLU A 218 -26.04 -8.00 -3.63
CA GLU A 218 -24.61 -8.14 -3.91
C GLU A 218 -24.28 -7.80 -5.38
N ARG A 219 -25.10 -8.26 -6.33
CA ARG A 219 -24.95 -7.95 -7.76
C ARG A 219 -25.03 -6.44 -8.03
N LYS A 220 -25.92 -5.71 -7.33
CA LYS A 220 -26.04 -4.25 -7.45
C LYS A 220 -24.85 -3.52 -6.81
N HIS A 221 -24.26 -4.08 -5.76
CA HIS A 221 -23.12 -3.51 -5.05
C HIS A 221 -21.77 -3.72 -5.78
N LEU A 222 -21.64 -4.84 -6.50
CA LEU A 222 -20.40 -5.26 -7.16
C LEU A 222 -19.73 -4.17 -8.03
N PRO A 223 -20.43 -3.40 -8.89
CA PRO A 223 -19.78 -2.37 -9.70
C PRO A 223 -19.11 -1.28 -8.85
N GLY A 224 -19.72 -0.91 -7.72
CA GLY A 224 -19.14 0.06 -6.78
C GLY A 224 -17.88 -0.48 -6.13
N LEU A 225 -17.91 -1.77 -5.75
CA LEU A 225 -16.76 -2.47 -5.17
C LEU A 225 -15.57 -2.55 -6.15
N LEU A 226 -15.82 -2.95 -7.39
CA LEU A 226 -14.80 -3.03 -8.45
C LEU A 226 -14.18 -1.66 -8.72
N LYS A 227 -14.99 -0.60 -8.77
CA LYS A 227 -14.49 0.77 -8.97
C LYS A 227 -13.57 1.23 -7.83
N ARG A 228 -13.88 0.85 -6.58
CA ARG A 228 -13.00 1.15 -5.43
C ARG A 228 -11.67 0.40 -5.56
N LEU A 229 -11.71 -0.89 -5.92
CA LEU A 229 -10.51 -1.70 -6.16
C LEU A 229 -9.61 -1.10 -7.24
N GLU A 230 -10.20 -0.73 -8.38
CA GLU A 230 -9.48 -0.07 -9.49
C GLU A 230 -8.81 1.22 -9.02
N THR A 231 -9.53 2.03 -8.24
CA THR A 231 -9.02 3.30 -7.71
C THR A 231 -7.85 3.10 -6.75
N PHE A 232 -7.94 2.11 -5.85
CA PHE A 232 -6.85 1.78 -4.92
C PHE A 232 -5.63 1.26 -5.66
N ASN A 233 -5.83 0.33 -6.61
CA ASN A 233 -4.77 -0.19 -7.45
C ASN A 233 -4.05 0.91 -8.21
N LEU A 234 -4.79 1.89 -8.70
CA LEU A 234 -4.25 2.97 -9.49
C LEU A 234 -3.39 3.93 -8.64
N ARG A 235 -3.83 4.27 -7.42
CA ARG A 235 -2.98 5.00 -6.46
C ARG A 235 -1.72 4.20 -6.14
N GLN A 236 -1.87 2.95 -5.73
CA GLN A 236 -0.76 2.13 -5.27
C GLN A 236 0.27 1.87 -6.39
N SER A 237 -0.19 1.51 -7.59
CA SER A 237 0.69 1.31 -8.75
C SER A 237 1.40 2.59 -9.19
N THR A 238 0.74 3.75 -9.14
CA THR A 238 1.36 5.04 -9.48
C THR A 238 2.50 5.37 -8.53
N LEU A 239 2.25 5.27 -7.22
CA LEU A 239 3.22 5.54 -6.18
C LEU A 239 4.38 4.52 -6.18
N TYR A 240 4.08 3.23 -6.35
CA TYR A 240 5.11 2.20 -6.45
C TYR A 240 6.01 2.40 -7.68
N ARG A 241 5.43 2.69 -8.86
CA ARG A 241 6.21 2.99 -10.08
C ARG A 241 7.09 4.21 -9.91
N LEU A 242 6.60 5.24 -9.21
CA LEU A 242 7.37 6.42 -8.88
C LEU A 242 8.55 6.09 -7.96
N LEU A 243 8.30 5.34 -6.89
CA LEU A 243 9.31 4.88 -5.95
C LEU A 243 10.39 4.04 -6.63
N GLU A 244 9.99 3.06 -7.43
CA GLU A 244 10.89 2.21 -8.22
C GLU A 244 11.75 3.02 -9.19
N MET A 245 11.13 3.93 -9.95
CA MET A 245 11.84 4.77 -10.91
C MET A 245 12.86 5.68 -10.22
N VAL A 246 12.49 6.30 -9.11
CA VAL A 246 13.38 7.17 -8.34
C VAL A 246 14.54 6.37 -7.76
N ALA A 247 14.28 5.23 -7.12
CA ALA A 247 15.32 4.41 -6.53
C ALA A 247 16.31 3.90 -7.60
N ARG A 248 15.81 3.51 -8.78
CA ARG A 248 16.66 3.11 -9.91
C ARG A 248 17.52 4.25 -10.44
N LEU A 249 16.97 5.47 -10.49
CA LEU A 249 17.72 6.64 -10.98
C LEU A 249 18.82 7.08 -10.02
N GLN A 250 18.58 6.89 -8.73
CA GLN A 250 19.47 7.29 -7.64
C GLN A 250 20.26 6.11 -7.08
N VAL A 251 20.47 5.05 -7.86
CA VAL A 251 21.12 3.82 -7.37
C VAL A 251 22.54 4.06 -6.84
N ASP A 252 23.29 4.97 -7.46
CA ASP A 252 24.66 5.29 -7.03
C ASP A 252 24.64 6.05 -5.71
N PHE A 253 23.76 7.06 -5.59
CA PHE A 253 23.48 7.72 -4.32
C PHE A 253 22.99 6.75 -3.24
N LEU A 254 22.13 5.78 -3.55
CA LEU A 254 21.66 4.81 -2.56
C LEU A 254 22.78 3.88 -2.06
N LYS A 255 23.87 3.72 -2.81
CA LYS A 255 25.04 2.93 -2.39
C LYS A 255 26.00 3.73 -1.51
N SER A 256 26.27 4.98 -1.87
CA SER A 256 27.28 5.81 -1.20
C SER A 256 26.70 6.75 -0.13
N GLU A 257 25.44 7.13 -0.32
CA GLU A 257 24.73 8.20 0.39
C GLU A 257 25.42 9.57 0.33
N LEU A 258 26.29 9.78 -0.68
CA LEU A 258 27.01 11.02 -0.91
C LEU A 258 26.28 11.93 -1.89
N ALA A 259 26.21 13.22 -1.59
CA ALA A 259 25.55 14.21 -2.45
C ALA A 259 26.10 14.25 -3.89
N VAL A 260 27.37 13.90 -4.07
CA VAL A 260 28.05 13.85 -5.38
C VAL A 260 27.47 12.80 -6.33
N ASP A 261 26.88 11.73 -5.78
CA ASP A 261 26.32 10.63 -6.56
C ASP A 261 24.82 10.82 -6.85
N VAL A 262 24.25 11.95 -6.44
CA VAL A 262 22.87 12.30 -6.71
C VAL A 262 22.71 12.70 -8.17
N ARG A 263 21.91 11.93 -8.90
CA ARG A 263 21.66 12.15 -10.31
C ARG A 263 20.60 13.25 -10.48
N PRO A 264 20.89 14.36 -11.17
CA PRO A 264 19.92 15.44 -11.32
C PRO A 264 18.78 15.02 -12.25
N ILE A 265 17.55 15.04 -11.74
CA ILE A 265 16.34 14.83 -12.52
C ILE A 265 15.23 15.77 -12.05
N SER A 266 14.67 16.54 -12.97
CA SER A 266 13.52 17.38 -12.65
C SER A 266 12.23 16.58 -12.53
N LEU A 267 11.29 17.06 -11.71
CA LEU A 267 9.92 16.52 -11.62
C LEU A 267 9.26 16.36 -13.00
N ARG A 268 9.47 17.33 -13.92
CA ARG A 268 8.91 17.27 -15.28
C ARG A 268 9.48 16.10 -16.09
N GLN A 269 10.78 15.83 -15.96
CA GLN A 269 11.42 14.70 -16.63
C GLN A 269 10.94 13.37 -16.04
N LEU A 270 10.82 13.26 -14.72
CA LEU A 270 10.27 12.07 -14.07
C LEU A 270 8.82 11.80 -14.52
N ALA A 271 7.99 12.85 -14.50
CA ALA A 271 6.59 12.78 -14.92
C ALA A 271 6.46 12.31 -16.38
N LYS A 272 7.28 12.86 -17.29
CA LYS A 272 7.32 12.44 -18.70
C LYS A 272 7.68 10.96 -18.87
N ARG A 273 8.61 10.42 -18.07
CA ARG A 273 9.02 9.01 -18.15
C ARG A 273 7.93 8.03 -17.71
N LEU A 274 7.00 8.48 -16.88
CA LEU A 274 5.93 7.65 -16.32
C LEU A 274 4.56 7.91 -16.95
N ASP A 275 4.49 8.81 -17.94
CA ASP A 275 3.26 9.32 -18.57
C ASP A 275 2.28 9.91 -17.53
N LEU A 276 2.82 10.74 -16.62
CA LEU A 276 2.06 11.41 -15.57
C LEU A 276 2.13 12.93 -15.74
N ALA A 277 1.14 13.64 -15.21
CA ALA A 277 1.24 15.08 -15.07
C ALA A 277 2.28 15.44 -13.98
N PRO A 278 3.09 16.50 -14.14
CA PRO A 278 4.04 16.93 -13.11
C PRO A 278 3.38 17.22 -11.75
N SER A 279 2.15 17.73 -11.74
CA SER A 279 1.36 17.95 -10.53
C SER A 279 1.00 16.65 -9.81
N THR A 280 0.72 15.58 -10.55
CA THR A 280 0.48 14.24 -9.96
C THR A 280 1.74 13.73 -9.26
N VAL A 281 2.91 13.87 -9.89
CA VAL A 281 4.19 13.47 -9.28
C VAL A 281 4.50 14.31 -8.03
N SER A 282 4.29 15.62 -8.11
CA SER A 282 4.49 16.52 -6.97
C SER A 282 3.58 16.16 -5.79
N ARG A 283 2.30 15.86 -6.03
CA ARG A 283 1.34 15.44 -4.99
C ARG A 283 1.66 14.05 -4.45
N ALA A 284 2.12 13.15 -5.31
CA ALA A 284 2.57 11.82 -4.92
C ALA A 284 3.77 11.88 -3.96
N PHE A 285 4.72 12.80 -4.17
CA PHE A 285 5.87 12.95 -3.26
C PHE A 285 5.60 13.82 -2.04
N ALA A 286 4.56 14.65 -2.09
CA ALA A 286 4.18 15.46 -0.96
C ALA A 286 3.85 14.56 0.24
N ARG A 287 4.42 14.92 1.41
CA ARG A 287 4.18 14.25 2.70
C ARG A 287 4.52 12.76 2.71
N ARG A 288 5.48 12.33 1.88
CA ARG A 288 5.97 10.95 1.87
C ARG A 288 7.49 10.91 1.90
N SER A 289 7.99 9.93 2.62
CA SER A 289 9.42 9.69 2.84
C SER A 289 9.71 8.19 2.73
N VAL A 290 10.99 7.87 2.70
CA VAL A 290 11.53 6.51 2.72
C VAL A 290 12.77 6.49 3.59
N GLN A 291 13.06 5.35 4.21
CA GLN A 291 14.36 5.14 4.84
C GLN A 291 15.37 4.66 3.79
N LEU A 292 16.57 5.24 3.85
CA LEU A 292 17.73 4.80 3.08
C LEU A 292 18.30 3.49 3.66
N PRO A 293 19.24 2.83 2.95
CA PRO A 293 19.95 1.67 3.50
C PRO A 293 20.61 1.95 4.86
N SER A 294 21.06 3.18 5.13
CA SER A 294 21.57 3.62 6.44
C SER A 294 20.51 3.83 7.54
N LEU A 295 19.23 3.56 7.24
CA LEU A 295 18.06 3.85 8.08
C LEU A 295 17.75 5.35 8.25
N ARG A 296 18.51 6.24 7.61
CA ARG A 296 18.17 7.67 7.58
C ARG A 296 16.88 7.89 6.77
N GLU A 297 15.91 8.57 7.36
CA GLU A 297 14.69 8.95 6.65
C GLU A 297 14.94 10.13 5.70
N MET A 298 14.47 10.00 4.46
CA MET A 298 14.59 11.02 3.41
C MET A 298 13.24 11.26 2.73
N PRO A 299 12.79 12.52 2.59
CA PRO A 299 11.61 12.87 1.82
C PRO A 299 11.75 12.46 0.34
N LEU A 300 10.68 11.92 -0.27
CA LEU A 300 10.73 11.48 -1.67
C LEU A 300 11.08 12.61 -2.65
N ILE A 301 10.71 13.85 -2.32
CA ILE A 301 11.03 15.03 -3.13
C ILE A 301 12.54 15.31 -3.21
N ALA A 302 13.33 14.88 -2.22
CA ALA A 302 14.78 15.10 -2.19
C ALA A 302 15.52 14.28 -3.27
N PHE A 303 14.94 13.17 -3.74
CA PHE A 303 15.53 12.32 -4.78
C PHE A 303 15.32 12.84 -6.21
N VAL A 304 14.61 13.96 -6.38
CA VAL A 304 14.39 14.59 -7.70
C VAL A 304 14.90 16.03 -7.73
N PRO A 305 16.20 16.26 -7.42
CA PRO A 305 16.74 17.60 -7.43
C PRO A 305 16.90 18.08 -8.86
N GLY A 306 16.53 19.34 -9.10
CA GLY A 306 16.85 20.01 -10.35
C GLY A 306 18.37 20.18 -10.50
N ARG A 307 18.87 20.24 -11.74
CA ARG A 307 20.31 20.43 -12.05
C ARG A 307 20.95 21.59 -11.28
N ARG A 308 20.22 22.70 -11.13
CA ARG A 308 20.70 23.89 -10.40
C ARG A 308 20.89 23.63 -8.90
N CYS A 309 20.06 22.78 -8.29
CA CYS A 309 20.19 22.44 -6.87
C CYS A 309 21.45 21.60 -6.63
N VAL A 310 21.66 20.56 -7.45
CA VAL A 310 22.83 19.68 -7.35
C VAL A 310 24.13 20.47 -7.58
N LEU A 311 24.18 21.33 -8.61
CA LEU A 311 25.37 22.15 -8.86
C LEU A 311 25.67 23.12 -7.71
N ARG A 312 24.64 23.65 -7.03
CA ARG A 312 24.84 24.54 -5.88
C ARG A 312 25.39 23.78 -4.67
N GLU A 313 24.96 22.55 -4.43
CA GLU A 313 25.48 21.71 -3.34
C GLU A 313 26.90 21.20 -3.60
N LEU A 314 27.28 21.03 -4.87
CA LEU A 314 28.65 20.63 -5.25
C LEU A 314 29.66 21.79 -5.22
N LEU A 315 29.19 23.02 -5.41
CA LEU A 315 30.02 24.23 -5.51
C LEU A 315 29.97 25.08 -4.24
N GLY A 316 29.27 24.62 -3.19
CA GLY A 316 29.09 25.29 -1.90
C GLY A 316 29.96 24.66 -0.83
#